data_AF-A0A3N4V9Q7-F1
#
_entry.id   AF-A0A3N4V9Q7-F1
#
_cell.length_a   1.000
_cell.length_b   1.000
_cell.length_c   1.000
_cell.angle_alpha   90.00
_cell.angle_beta   90.00
_cell.angle_gamma   90.00
#
_symmetry.space_group_name_H-M   'P 1'
#
loop_
_entity.id
_entity.type
_entity.pdbx_description
1 polymer ?
#
loop_
_entity_poly.entity_id
_entity_poly.type
_entity_poly.pdbx_seq_one_letter_code
_entity_poly.pdbx_strand_id
1 'polypeptide(L)'
;MKKLSGAVSHPLVVEEPLVLTGTALRGALVCDGGSLDLRGAVADKLTIEPGGYVLLSGTCTGSIVVHPGALLEISGTVTGQISRNDGEVWAMAGATIGGRMVGSGGFFVEPDPSAPRAVDPPRFRIAGQGTLVDVVA
;
A
#
# COMPACT_ATOMS: atom_id res chain seq x y z
N MET A 1 4.11 -15.53 12.57
CA MET A 1 4.06 -14.20 11.94
C MET A 1 4.70 -13.20 12.89
N LYS A 2 5.81 -12.61 12.47
CA LYS A 2 6.61 -11.69 13.29
C LYS A 2 5.88 -10.36 13.44
N LYS A 3 6.08 -9.65 14.55
CA LYS A 3 5.50 -8.31 14.77
C LYS A 3 6.60 -7.33 15.14
N LEU A 4 6.58 -6.16 14.51
CA LEU A 4 7.51 -5.08 14.76
C LEU A 4 6.73 -3.80 15.11
N SER A 5 7.17 -3.12 16.16
CA SER A 5 6.59 -1.88 16.66
C SER A 5 7.70 -0.86 16.94
N GLY A 6 7.32 0.38 17.22
CA GLY A 6 8.28 1.47 17.43
C GLY A 6 8.92 1.96 16.12
N ALA A 7 9.97 2.77 16.24
CA ALA A 7 10.68 3.30 15.09
C ALA A 7 11.79 2.35 14.64
N VAL A 8 11.79 2.01 13.35
CA VAL A 8 12.89 1.29 12.67
C VAL A 8 13.74 2.33 11.96
N SER A 9 14.93 2.58 12.49
CA SER A 9 15.84 3.62 12.00
C SER A 9 16.74 3.17 10.84
N HIS A 10 16.73 1.88 10.51
CA HIS A 10 17.42 1.30 9.36
C HIS A 10 16.41 0.83 8.30
N PRO A 11 16.85 0.57 7.06
CA PRO A 11 15.99 -0.04 6.04
C PRO A 11 15.41 -1.36 6.56
N LEU A 12 14.10 -1.53 6.40
CA LEU A 12 13.41 -2.75 6.79
C LEU A 12 13.42 -3.74 5.61
N VAL A 13 13.94 -4.94 5.83
CA VAL A 13 13.89 -6.03 4.84
C VAL A 13 12.92 -7.09 5.34
N VAL A 14 12.00 -7.53 4.48
CA VAL A 14 10.91 -8.44 4.81
C VAL A 14 11.01 -9.68 3.91
N GLU A 15 11.60 -10.74 4.45
CA GLU A 15 11.78 -12.04 3.78
C GLU A 15 10.76 -13.09 4.25
N GLU A 16 10.04 -12.79 5.33
CA GLU A 16 9.05 -13.66 5.96
C GLU A 16 7.82 -12.84 6.39
N PRO A 17 6.67 -13.48 6.66
CA PRO A 17 5.47 -12.78 7.12
C PRO A 17 5.69 -11.90 8.36
N LEU A 18 5.53 -10.59 8.17
CA LEU A 18 5.74 -9.54 9.17
C LEU A 18 4.52 -8.62 9.29
N VAL A 19 4.14 -8.30 10.53
CA VAL A 19 3.23 -7.19 10.85
C VAL A 19 4.05 -6.00 11.31
N LEU A 20 3.94 -4.87 10.63
CA LEU A 20 4.50 -3.60 11.09
C LEU A 20 3.38 -2.72 11.66
N THR A 21 3.40 -2.49 12.98
CA THR A 21 2.55 -1.47 13.64
C THR A 21 3.33 -0.20 13.99
N GLY A 22 4.64 -0.22 13.82
CA GLY A 22 5.54 0.92 14.03
C GLY A 22 5.81 1.73 12.76
N THR A 23 6.93 2.42 12.71
CA THR A 23 7.32 3.24 11.56
C THR A 23 8.66 2.78 11.00
N ALA A 24 8.70 2.40 9.72
CA ALA A 24 9.95 2.19 8.98
C ALA A 24 10.42 3.51 8.37
N LEU A 25 11.38 4.16 9.04
CA LEU A 25 11.82 5.52 8.71
C LEU A 25 12.66 5.57 7.43
N ARG A 26 13.35 4.48 7.07
CA ARG A 26 14.25 4.40 5.90
C ARG A 26 13.70 3.47 4.82
N GLY A 27 12.37 3.36 4.76
CA GLY A 27 11.70 2.52 3.79
C GLY A 27 11.65 1.04 4.16
N ALA A 28 11.02 0.26 3.28
CA ALA A 28 10.91 -1.18 3.38
C ALA A 28 11.12 -1.84 2.00
N LEU A 29 11.78 -2.99 2.02
CA LEU A 29 11.91 -3.91 0.90
C LEU A 29 11.17 -5.19 1.28
N VAL A 30 10.22 -5.61 0.46
CA VAL A 30 9.50 -6.88 0.61
C VAL A 30 9.98 -7.81 -0.49
N CYS A 31 10.72 -8.84 -0.09
CA CYS A 31 11.39 -9.77 -0.98
C CYS A 31 10.42 -10.84 -1.51
N ASP A 32 10.89 -11.69 -2.42
CA ASP A 32 10.17 -12.89 -2.86
C ASP A 32 9.77 -13.77 -1.66
N GLY A 33 8.51 -14.23 -1.64
CA GLY A 33 7.91 -14.96 -0.53
C GLY A 33 7.65 -14.13 0.75
N GLY A 34 8.13 -12.88 0.79
CA GLY A 34 7.90 -11.94 1.87
C GLY A 34 6.46 -11.42 1.88
N SER A 35 5.91 -11.24 3.09
CA SER A 35 4.56 -10.71 3.28
C SER A 35 4.58 -9.64 4.37
N LEU A 36 4.11 -8.44 4.04
CA LEU A 36 4.05 -7.32 4.96
C LEU A 36 2.59 -6.89 5.20
N ASP A 37 2.11 -7.08 6.42
CA ASP A 37 0.90 -6.42 6.93
C ASP A 37 1.30 -5.08 7.54
N LEU A 38 1.20 -4.02 6.73
CA LEU A 38 1.59 -2.66 7.07
C LEU A 38 0.41 -1.91 7.70
N ARG A 39 0.37 -1.90 9.04
CA ARG A 39 -0.61 -1.18 9.86
C ARG A 39 -0.10 0.15 10.39
N GLY A 40 1.22 0.29 10.47
CA GLY A 40 1.91 1.50 10.88
C GLY A 40 2.26 2.38 9.69
N ALA A 41 3.51 2.83 9.60
CA ALA A 41 3.94 3.76 8.56
C ALA A 41 5.26 3.37 7.86
N VAL A 42 5.36 3.72 6.58
CA VAL A 42 6.61 3.70 5.79
C VAL A 42 6.84 5.10 5.23
N ALA A 43 7.99 5.70 5.55
CA ALA A 43 8.22 7.12 5.26
C ALA A 43 8.84 7.42 3.88
N ASP A 44 9.77 6.59 3.42
CA ASP A 44 10.71 6.92 2.32
C ASP A 44 10.43 6.17 1.01
N LYS A 45 10.67 4.86 1.00
CA LYS A 45 10.37 4.00 -0.16
C LYS A 45 9.83 2.65 0.29
N LEU A 46 8.80 2.16 -0.39
CA LEU A 46 8.33 0.78 -0.29
C LEU A 46 8.62 0.09 -1.64
N THR A 47 9.48 -0.91 -1.63
CA THR A 47 9.73 -1.74 -2.83
C THR A 47 9.17 -3.13 -2.58
N ILE A 48 8.37 -3.63 -3.52
CA ILE A 48 7.80 -4.97 -3.48
C ILE A 48 8.37 -5.73 -4.67
N GLU A 49 9.24 -6.68 -4.39
CA GLU A 49 9.88 -7.55 -5.39
C GLU A 49 8.89 -8.61 -5.92
N PRO A 50 9.19 -9.26 -7.06
CA PRO A 50 8.39 -10.37 -7.55
C PRO A 50 8.10 -11.41 -6.46
N GLY A 51 6.84 -11.86 -6.35
CA GLY A 51 6.41 -12.80 -5.31
C GLY A 51 6.17 -12.17 -3.92
N GLY A 52 6.57 -10.91 -3.73
CA GLY A 52 6.30 -10.14 -2.51
C GLY A 52 4.83 -9.68 -2.42
N TYR A 53 4.30 -9.67 -1.20
CA TYR A 53 2.93 -9.24 -0.92
C TYR A 53 2.87 -8.16 0.18
N VAL A 54 2.06 -7.12 -0.05
CA VAL A 54 1.81 -6.08 0.95
C VAL A 54 0.32 -5.82 1.11
N LEU A 55 -0.15 -5.89 2.36
CA LEU A 55 -1.43 -5.33 2.78
C LEU A 55 -1.17 -4.01 3.52
N LEU A 56 -1.54 -2.88 2.90
CA LEU A 56 -1.34 -1.54 3.44
C LEU A 56 -2.65 -1.02 4.04
N SER A 57 -2.78 -1.10 5.36
CA SER A 57 -3.89 -0.50 6.14
C SER A 57 -3.49 0.76 6.90
N GLY A 58 -2.19 0.99 7.07
CA GLY A 58 -1.61 2.19 7.64
C GLY A 58 -1.31 3.27 6.59
N THR A 59 -0.12 3.86 6.67
CA THR A 59 0.28 4.98 5.80
C THR A 59 1.59 4.71 5.08
N CYS A 60 1.67 5.00 3.79
CA CYS A 60 2.93 5.14 3.07
C CYS A 60 3.04 6.56 2.50
N THR A 61 3.98 7.35 3.03
CA THR A 61 4.25 8.69 2.49
C THR A 61 5.29 8.67 1.37
N GLY A 62 6.07 7.60 1.34
CA GLY A 62 7.13 7.37 0.39
C GLY A 62 6.67 6.91 -0.99
N SER A 63 7.61 6.83 -1.93
CA SER A 63 7.35 6.20 -3.23
C SER A 63 7.15 4.69 -3.08
N ILE A 64 6.20 4.13 -3.81
CA ILE A 64 5.94 2.70 -3.86
C ILE A 64 6.35 2.18 -5.23
N VAL A 65 7.14 1.10 -5.28
CA VAL A 65 7.50 0.39 -6.51
C VAL A 65 6.97 -1.03 -6.42
N VAL A 66 6.15 -1.42 -7.39
CA VAL A 66 5.51 -2.74 -7.44
C VAL A 66 6.00 -3.46 -8.68
N HIS A 67 6.86 -4.47 -8.48
CA HIS A 67 7.49 -5.24 -9.56
C HIS A 67 6.56 -6.31 -10.17
N PRO A 68 6.89 -6.88 -11.34
CA PRO A 68 6.08 -7.93 -11.95
C PRO A 68 5.90 -9.12 -11.01
N GLY A 69 4.68 -9.64 -10.89
CA GLY A 69 4.36 -10.75 -9.98
C GLY A 69 4.28 -10.37 -8.50
N ALA A 70 4.47 -9.09 -8.15
CA ALA A 70 4.20 -8.58 -6.81
C ALA A 70 2.72 -8.18 -6.67
N LEU A 71 2.20 -8.19 -5.43
CA LEU A 71 0.84 -7.78 -5.11
C LEU A 71 0.81 -6.73 -3.98
N LEU A 72 0.15 -5.61 -4.24
CA LEU A 72 -0.14 -4.56 -3.28
C LEU A 72 -1.65 -4.40 -3.12
N GLU A 73 -2.16 -4.57 -1.90
CA GLU A 73 -3.54 -4.24 -1.53
C GLU A 73 -3.57 -3.04 -0.59
N ILE A 74 -4.33 -2.00 -0.95
CA ILE A 74 -4.38 -0.72 -0.23
C ILE A 74 -5.77 -0.55 0.39
N SER A 75 -5.82 -0.47 1.72
CA SER A 75 -7.00 -0.06 2.50
C SER A 75 -6.74 1.19 3.35
N GLY A 76 -5.47 1.61 3.45
CA GLY A 76 -5.03 2.81 4.16
C GLY A 76 -4.75 3.99 3.23
N THR A 77 -3.68 4.71 3.55
CA THR A 77 -3.34 5.99 2.89
C THR A 77 -1.98 5.91 2.21
N VAL A 78 -1.94 6.31 0.94
CA VAL A 78 -0.73 6.50 0.15
C VAL A 78 -0.67 7.95 -0.31
N THR A 79 0.29 8.72 0.19
CA THR A 79 0.50 10.10 -0.30
C THR A 79 1.61 10.19 -1.34
N GLY A 80 2.52 9.22 -1.35
CA GLY A 80 3.57 9.13 -2.36
C GLY A 80 3.08 8.58 -3.70
N GLN A 81 3.99 8.52 -4.66
CA GLN A 81 3.72 8.00 -6.00
C GLN A 81 3.77 6.47 -6.02
N ILE A 82 2.91 5.83 -6.81
CA ILE A 82 2.93 4.38 -7.04
C ILE A 82 3.49 4.12 -8.44
N SER A 83 4.69 3.57 -8.55
CA SER A 83 5.26 3.08 -9.80
C SER A 83 4.91 1.61 -9.99
N ARG A 84 3.85 1.36 -10.76
CA ARG A 84 3.39 0.01 -11.13
C ARG A 84 4.18 -0.51 -12.33
N ASN A 85 5.15 -1.38 -12.08
CA ASN A 85 5.97 -2.05 -13.11
C ASN A 85 5.36 -3.43 -13.40
N ASP A 86 4.16 -3.46 -13.99
CA ASP A 86 3.36 -4.66 -14.29
C ASP A 86 2.88 -5.51 -13.10
N GLY A 87 3.30 -5.18 -11.88
CA GLY A 87 2.72 -5.77 -10.66
C GLY A 87 1.23 -5.50 -10.49
N GLU A 88 0.60 -6.17 -9.53
CA GLU A 88 -0.80 -5.99 -9.21
C GLU A 88 -0.99 -4.98 -8.08
N VAL A 89 -1.88 -4.01 -8.32
CA VAL A 89 -2.26 -3.02 -7.32
C VAL A 89 -3.78 -3.03 -7.22
N TRP A 90 -4.28 -3.23 -6.02
CA TRP A 90 -5.70 -3.21 -5.69
C TRP A 90 -5.94 -2.19 -4.58
N ALA A 91 -7.03 -1.46 -4.67
CA ALA A 91 -7.43 -0.50 -3.65
C ALA A 91 -8.87 -0.76 -3.21
N MET A 92 -9.07 -0.81 -1.90
CA MET A 92 -10.41 -0.91 -1.31
C MET A 92 -11.11 0.46 -1.39
N ALA A 93 -12.43 0.45 -1.51
CA ALA A 93 -13.23 1.65 -1.28
C ALA A 93 -12.90 2.25 0.10
N GLY A 94 -12.67 3.55 0.15
CA GLY A 94 -12.21 4.27 1.33
C GLY A 94 -10.69 4.45 1.43
N ALA A 95 -9.88 3.71 0.65
CA ALA A 95 -8.45 3.95 0.56
C ALA A 95 -8.16 5.34 -0.02
N THR A 96 -7.12 6.01 0.47
CA THR A 96 -6.71 7.33 -0.04
C THR A 96 -5.40 7.22 -0.80
N ILE A 97 -5.36 7.65 -2.06
CA ILE A 97 -4.18 7.61 -2.93
C ILE A 97 -3.98 8.99 -3.54
N GLY A 98 -2.81 9.60 -3.35
CA GLY A 98 -2.49 10.92 -3.91
C GLY A 98 -3.45 12.02 -3.47
N GLY A 99 -4.03 11.92 -2.26
CA GLY A 99 -4.99 12.88 -1.72
C GLY A 99 -6.43 12.70 -2.20
N ARG A 100 -6.72 11.69 -3.03
CA ARG A 100 -8.09 11.34 -3.44
C ARG A 100 -8.51 10.01 -2.83
N MET A 101 -9.79 9.86 -2.53
CA MET A 101 -10.33 8.64 -1.95
C MET A 101 -10.91 7.75 -3.05
N VAL A 102 -10.73 6.43 -2.95
CA VAL A 102 -11.41 5.48 -3.82
C VAL A 102 -12.85 5.35 -3.36
N GLY A 103 -13.80 5.79 -4.18
CA GLY A 103 -15.23 5.67 -3.91
C GLY A 103 -15.74 4.24 -4.10
N SER A 104 -16.91 3.95 -3.54
CA SER A 104 -17.59 2.64 -3.67
C SER A 104 -18.00 2.27 -5.09
N GLY A 105 -18.04 3.24 -6.01
CA GLY A 105 -18.29 3.02 -7.43
C GLY A 105 -17.02 2.74 -8.25
N GLY A 106 -15.85 2.64 -7.64
CA GLY A 106 -14.59 2.42 -8.38
C GLY A 106 -14.08 3.67 -9.09
N PHE A 107 -14.24 4.84 -8.50
CA PHE A 107 -13.72 6.12 -9.01
C PHE A 107 -13.10 6.94 -7.89
N PHE A 108 -12.14 7.80 -8.23
CA PHE A 108 -11.59 8.73 -7.26
C PHE A 108 -12.56 9.87 -6.93
N VAL A 109 -12.87 10.02 -5.65
CA VAL A 109 -13.72 11.09 -5.08
C VAL A 109 -12.91 11.95 -4.11
N GLU A 110 -13.47 13.08 -3.71
CA GLU A 110 -12.90 13.87 -2.61
C GLU A 110 -12.98 13.05 -1.30
N PRO A 111 -11.93 13.06 -0.46
CA PRO A 111 -11.98 12.38 0.82
C PRO A 111 -13.04 12.99 1.73
N ASP A 112 -13.94 12.14 2.25
CA ASP A 112 -14.88 12.52 3.30
C ASP A 112 -14.43 11.88 4.63
N PRO A 113 -13.77 12.65 5.52
CA PRO A 113 -13.31 12.12 6.80
C PRO A 113 -14.45 11.79 7.77
N SER A 114 -15.68 12.24 7.48
CA SER A 114 -16.87 11.96 8.29
C SER A 114 -17.61 10.69 7.87
N ALA A 115 -17.32 10.17 6.67
CA ALA A 115 -17.94 8.95 6.19
C ALA A 115 -17.57 7.75 7.08
N PRO A 116 -18.54 6.93 7.49
CA PRO A 116 -18.25 5.72 8.24
C PRO A 116 -17.40 4.77 7.39
N ARG A 117 -16.42 4.12 8.03
CA ARG A 117 -15.66 3.05 7.36
C ARG A 117 -16.61 1.93 6.95
N ALA A 118 -16.59 1.54 5.68
CA ALA A 118 -17.38 0.43 5.19
C ALA A 118 -16.95 -0.88 5.87
N VAL A 119 -17.94 -1.70 6.24
CA VAL A 119 -17.71 -3.08 6.65
C VAL A 119 -17.67 -3.90 5.35
N ASP A 120 -16.49 -4.43 5.02
CA ASP A 120 -16.21 -5.15 3.77
C ASP A 120 -16.29 -4.26 2.50
N PRO A 121 -15.39 -3.27 2.36
CA PRO A 121 -15.36 -2.43 1.17
C PRO A 121 -15.02 -3.24 -0.09
N PRO A 122 -15.70 -3.00 -1.23
CA PRO A 122 -15.29 -3.58 -2.50
C PRO A 122 -13.85 -3.15 -2.83
N ARG A 123 -13.10 -4.03 -3.48
CA ARG A 123 -11.76 -3.74 -3.99
C ARG A 123 -11.80 -3.54 -5.50
N PHE A 124 -11.05 -2.56 -5.96
CA PHE A 124 -10.93 -2.22 -7.37
C PHE A 124 -9.49 -2.37 -7.83
N ARG A 125 -9.31 -2.82 -9.05
CA ARG A 125 -7.97 -2.89 -9.63
C ARG A 125 -7.54 -1.48 -9.98
N ILE A 126 -6.30 -1.18 -9.65
CA ILE A 126 -5.66 0.05 -10.04
C ILE A 126 -4.91 -0.18 -11.35
N ALA A 127 -5.35 0.49 -12.41
CA ALA A 127 -4.67 0.52 -13.70
C ALA A 127 -3.87 1.82 -13.89
N GLY A 128 -3.08 1.83 -14.95
CA GLY A 128 -2.09 2.87 -15.23
C GLY A 128 -0.65 2.35 -15.07
N GLN A 129 0.27 3.07 -15.70
CA GLN A 129 1.71 2.88 -15.58
C GLN A 129 2.32 4.20 -15.08
N GLY A 130 3.27 4.12 -14.15
CA GLY A 130 3.88 5.31 -13.57
C GLY A 130 2.90 6.17 -12.77
N THR A 131 2.91 7.50 -12.99
CA THR A 131 2.20 8.50 -12.14
C THR A 131 0.71 8.63 -12.40
N LEU A 132 0.18 8.04 -13.49
CA LEU A 132 -1.24 8.06 -13.79
C LEU A 132 -1.87 6.80 -13.23
N VAL A 133 -2.77 6.99 -12.28
CA VAL A 133 -3.48 5.94 -11.56
C VAL A 133 -4.96 6.08 -11.90
N ASP A 134 -5.54 5.05 -12.51
CA ASP A 134 -6.97 4.96 -12.80
C ASP A 134 -7.56 3.76 -12.07
N VAL A 135 -8.78 3.92 -11.55
CA VAL A 135 -9.51 2.81 -10.95
C VAL A 135 -10.28 2.08 -12.04
N VAL A 136 -10.09 0.77 -12.17
CA VAL A 136 -10.84 -0.07 -13.11
C VAL A 136 -11.91 -0.82 -12.33
N ALA A 137 -13.16 -0.51 -12.67
CA ALA A 137 -14.36 -1.20 -12.18
C ALA A 137 -14.50 -2.59 -12.81
#